data_AF-A0A7K2N0A0-F1
#
_entry.id   AF-A0A7K2N0A0-F1
#
_cell.length_a   1.000
_cell.length_b   1.000
_cell.length_c   1.000
_cell.angle_alpha   90.00
_cell.angle_beta   90.00
_cell.angle_gamma   90.00
#
_symmetry.space_group_name_H-M   'P 1'
#
loop_
_entity.id
_entity.type
_entity.pdbx_description
1 polymer ?
#
loop_
_entity_poly.entity_id
_entity_poly.type
_entity_poly.pdbx_seq_one_letter_code
_entity_poly.pdbx_strand_id
1 'polypeptide(L)'
;KSAPSVSLTKQGGTSGAMRVNLNWQVRKQFSGWGRKLGRAVAMHDDLDLDLCCLYELSDGSKGVVQALGNAFGALHQPPFIHLDGDDRTGAVST
;
A
#
# COMPACT_ATOMS: atom_id res chain seq x y z
N LYS A 1 -19.73 4.54 -10.66
CA LYS A 1 -18.75 4.20 -9.59
C LYS A 1 -19.17 4.98 -8.36
N SER A 2 -19.54 4.32 -7.26
CA SER A 2 -19.84 5.02 -6.00
C SER A 2 -18.55 5.63 -5.46
N ALA A 3 -18.62 6.86 -4.93
CA ALA A 3 -17.53 7.51 -4.20
C ALA A 3 -17.89 7.52 -2.71
N PRO A 4 -17.73 6.38 -2.01
CA PRO A 4 -18.06 6.31 -0.59
C PRO A 4 -17.18 7.30 0.18
N SER A 5 -17.79 8.06 1.09
CA SER A 5 -17.08 8.99 1.98
C SER A 5 -17.25 8.57 3.44
N VAL A 6 -16.18 8.69 4.20
CA VAL A 6 -16.16 8.49 5.65
C VAL A 6 -15.81 9.82 6.31
N SER A 7 -16.62 10.22 7.28
CA SER A 7 -16.32 11.37 8.13
C SER A 7 -15.52 10.90 9.34
N LEU A 8 -14.28 11.35 9.44
CA LEU A 8 -13.39 11.04 10.57
C LEU A 8 -13.84 11.70 11.88
N THR A 9 -14.61 12.79 11.80
CA THR A 9 -15.08 13.53 12.98
C THR A 9 -16.29 12.89 13.67
N LYS A 10 -17.03 11.99 13.00
CA LYS A 10 -18.25 11.37 13.55
C LYS A 10 -18.01 10.31 14.61
N GLN A 11 -16.80 9.74 14.71
CA GLN A 11 -16.50 8.62 15.63
C GLN A 11 -15.97 9.05 17.01
N GLY A 12 -16.00 10.35 17.35
CA GLY A 12 -15.47 10.83 18.64
C GLY A 12 -13.94 10.74 18.77
N GLY A 13 -13.24 10.20 17.76
CA GLY A 13 -11.79 10.17 17.64
C GLY A 13 -11.28 11.37 16.85
N THR A 14 -11.27 12.56 17.43
CA THR A 14 -10.65 13.74 16.81
C THR A 14 -9.11 13.75 16.99
N SER A 15 -8.53 12.67 17.49
CA SER A 15 -7.10 12.55 17.77
C SER A 15 -6.58 11.15 17.43
N GLY A 16 -5.33 11.08 16.96
CA GLY A 16 -4.65 9.83 16.60
C GLY A 16 -4.13 9.81 15.16
N ALA A 17 -3.27 8.85 14.86
CA ALA A 17 -2.77 8.62 13.51
C ALA A 17 -3.75 7.75 12.71
N MET A 18 -4.11 8.19 11.50
CA MET A 18 -4.81 7.34 10.54
C MET A 18 -3.82 6.32 9.97
N ARG A 19 -4.22 5.06 9.89
CA ARG A 19 -3.45 4.01 9.23
C ARG A 19 -4.16 3.55 7.97
N VAL A 20 -3.41 3.41 6.90
CA VAL A 20 -3.84 2.83 5.62
C VAL A 20 -2.94 1.63 5.39
N ASN A 21 -3.53 0.46 5.13
CA ASN A 21 -2.79 -0.77 4.93
C ASN A 21 -3.18 -1.43 3.61
N LEU A 22 -2.18 -1.89 2.87
CA LEU A 22 -2.35 -2.66 1.63
C LEU A 22 -1.81 -4.08 1.87
N ASN A 23 -2.70 -4.99 2.26
CA ASN A 23 -2.38 -6.42 2.30
C ASN A 23 -2.82 -7.07 0.98
N TRP A 24 -1.90 -7.80 0.34
CA TRP A 24 -2.15 -8.50 -0.92
C TRP A 24 -1.51 -9.89 -0.90
N GLN A 25 -1.93 -10.77 -1.81
CA GLN A 25 -1.38 -12.12 -1.93
C GLN A 25 -1.42 -12.59 -3.39
N VAL A 26 -0.39 -13.34 -3.81
CA VAL A 26 -0.41 -14.03 -5.11
C VAL A 26 -1.28 -15.28 -5.00
N ARG A 27 -2.32 -15.36 -5.83
CA ARG A 27 -3.12 -16.60 -5.94
C ARG A 27 -2.33 -17.63 -6.75
N LYS A 28 -1.86 -18.69 -6.08
CA LYS A 28 -1.22 -19.82 -6.76
C LYS A 28 -2.25 -20.56 -7.63
N GLN A 29 -2.18 -20.36 -8.94
CA GLN A 29 -3.19 -20.85 -9.89
C GLN A 29 -3.13 -22.35 -10.24
N PHE A 30 -2.20 -23.13 -9.65
CA PHE A 30 -2.01 -24.53 -10.05
C PHE A 30 -1.92 -25.47 -8.85
N SER A 31 -2.92 -26.34 -8.69
CA SER A 31 -2.86 -27.55 -7.87
C SER A 31 -3.03 -28.78 -8.77
N GLY A 32 -2.30 -29.87 -8.48
CA GLY A 32 -2.41 -31.15 -9.21
C GLY A 32 -1.31 -31.47 -10.24
N TRP A 33 -1.54 -32.50 -11.05
CA TRP A 33 -0.57 -33.15 -11.96
C TRP A 33 -0.04 -32.26 -13.10
N GLY A 34 -0.64 -31.09 -13.34
CA GLY A 34 -0.21 -30.11 -14.36
C GLY A 34 1.03 -29.27 -13.99
N ARG A 35 1.57 -29.40 -12.76
CA ARG A 35 2.68 -28.57 -12.25
C ARG A 35 4.00 -28.72 -13.03
N LYS A 36 4.24 -29.84 -13.71
CA LYS A 36 5.46 -30.04 -14.51
C LYS A 36 5.40 -29.39 -15.90
N LEU A 37 4.19 -29.20 -16.47
CA LEU A 37 4.01 -28.58 -17.79
C LEU A 37 3.72 -27.07 -17.69
N GLY A 38 3.03 -26.61 -16.63
CA GLY A 38 2.68 -25.19 -16.44
C GLY A 38 3.77 -24.32 -15.81
N ARG A 39 4.88 -24.91 -15.33
CA ARG A 39 5.97 -24.20 -14.64
C ARG A 39 6.67 -23.15 -15.51
N ALA A 40 6.64 -23.31 -16.83
CA ALA A 40 7.22 -22.36 -17.77
C ALA A 40 6.30 -21.16 -18.09
N VAL A 41 5.01 -21.23 -17.73
CA VAL A 41 4.00 -20.21 -18.10
C VAL A 41 3.45 -19.47 -16.86
N ALA A 42 3.66 -20.00 -15.65
CA ALA A 42 3.07 -19.51 -14.41
C ALA A 42 4.07 -18.77 -13.50
N MET A 43 4.99 -17.99 -14.07
CA MET A 43 5.77 -17.02 -13.32
C MET A 43 4.86 -15.81 -13.02
N HIS A 44 4.06 -15.89 -11.96
CA HIS A 44 3.46 -14.70 -11.33
C HIS A 44 4.52 -13.98 -10.46
N ASP A 45 5.80 -14.04 -10.83
CA ASP A 45 6.91 -13.39 -10.12
C ASP A 45 6.92 -11.86 -10.32
N ASP A 46 6.05 -11.35 -11.21
CA ASP A 46 6.01 -9.93 -11.59
C ASP A 46 4.87 -9.15 -10.91
N LEU A 47 4.05 -9.78 -10.04
CA LEU A 47 3.02 -9.05 -9.32
C LEU A 47 3.63 -8.34 -8.11
N ASP A 48 3.57 -7.03 -8.15
CA ASP A 48 4.13 -6.15 -7.15
C ASP A 48 3.23 -4.91 -7.02
N LEU A 49 2.75 -4.65 -5.80
CA LEU A 49 1.79 -3.59 -5.53
C LEU A 49 2.37 -2.59 -4.53
N ASP A 50 2.48 -1.34 -4.96
CA ASP A 50 2.95 -0.24 -4.13
C ASP A 50 1.81 0.50 -3.43
N LEU A 51 2.04 0.90 -2.18
CA LEU A 51 1.25 1.91 -1.47
C LEU A 51 1.97 3.26 -1.53
N CYS A 52 1.29 4.29 -2.03
CA CYS A 52 1.79 5.66 -2.01
C CYS A 52 0.72 6.66 -1.56
N CYS A 53 1.17 7.83 -1.13
CA CYS A 53 0.30 8.95 -0.78
C CYS A 53 0.77 10.22 -1.49
N LEU A 54 -0.07 10.75 -2.38
CA LEU A 54 0.12 12.08 -2.95
C LEU A 54 -0.45 13.12 -1.99
N TYR A 55 0.28 14.22 -1.79
CA TYR A 55 -0.15 15.29 -0.91
C TYR A 55 0.03 16.67 -1.53
N GLU A 56 -0.77 17.60 -1.02
CA GLU A 56 -0.62 19.04 -1.17
C GLU A 56 -0.86 19.67 0.20
N LEU A 57 0.11 20.46 0.68
CA LEU A 57 -0.03 21.21 1.93
C LEU A 57 -0.71 22.56 1.67
N SER A 58 -1.16 23.22 2.73
CA SER A 58 -1.84 24.52 2.63
C SER A 58 -0.97 25.65 2.08
N ASP A 59 0.36 25.49 2.13
CA ASP A 59 1.30 26.42 1.49
C ASP A 59 1.49 26.15 -0.02
N GLY A 60 0.78 25.15 -0.56
CA GLY A 60 0.83 24.74 -1.96
C GLY A 60 1.92 23.74 -2.30
N SER A 61 2.82 23.40 -1.36
CA SER A 61 3.85 22.40 -1.58
C SER A 61 3.23 21.03 -1.84
N LYS A 62 3.81 20.29 -2.80
CA LYS A 62 3.29 18.99 -3.25
C LYS A 62 4.38 17.94 -3.19
N GLY A 63 3.96 16.70 -3.06
CA GLY A 63 4.89 15.58 -3.13
C GLY A 63 4.20 14.24 -3.05
N VAL A 64 5.03 13.22 -2.85
CA VAL A 64 4.63 11.82 -2.72
C VAL A 64 5.40 11.18 -1.58
N VAL A 65 4.70 10.40 -0.77
CA VAL A 65 5.30 9.43 0.14
C VAL A 65 5.18 8.05 -0.51
N GLN A 66 6.32 7.40 -0.75
CA GLN A 66 6.42 6.07 -1.39
C GLN A 66 7.80 5.45 -1.16
N ALA A 67 7.91 4.13 -1.31
CA ALA A 67 9.17 3.41 -1.18
C ALA A 67 10.15 3.73 -2.33
N LEU A 68 9.63 3.86 -3.55
CA LEU A 68 10.44 4.22 -4.72
C LEU A 68 11.11 5.59 -4.54
N GLY A 69 12.44 5.62 -4.59
CA GLY A 69 13.21 6.84 -4.36
C GLY A 69 13.43 7.20 -2.88
N ASN A 70 13.16 6.28 -1.96
CA ASN A 70 13.39 6.42 -0.51
C ASN A 70 12.60 7.57 0.15
N ALA A 71 11.38 7.83 -0.31
CA ALA A 71 10.52 8.90 0.19
C ALA A 71 9.53 8.42 1.26
N PHE A 72 10.04 7.86 2.36
CA PHE A 72 9.21 7.24 3.42
C PHE A 72 8.47 8.24 4.32
N GLY A 73 8.85 9.52 4.31
CA GLY A 73 8.19 10.56 5.11
C GLY A 73 8.48 10.44 6.62
N ALA A 74 7.68 11.13 7.44
CA ALA A 74 7.81 11.16 8.89
C ALA A 74 6.52 11.66 9.55
N LEU A 75 6.23 11.19 10.76
CA LEU A 75 5.04 11.62 11.53
C LEU A 75 5.26 12.87 12.40
N HIS A 76 6.51 13.29 12.62
CA HIS A 76 6.86 14.40 13.53
C HIS A 76 7.26 15.69 12.81
N GLN A 77 7.17 15.71 11.49
CA GLN A 77 7.45 16.88 10.65
C GLN A 77 6.54 16.80 9.42
N PRO A 78 6.26 17.94 8.74
CA PRO A 78 5.53 17.92 7.48
C PRO A 78 6.15 16.91 6.49
N PRO A 79 5.33 16.16 5.72
CA PRO A 79 3.88 16.27 5.57
C PRO A 79 3.06 15.49 6.62
N PHE A 80 3.68 15.00 7.71
CA PHE A 80 3.06 14.18 8.76
C PHE A 80 2.48 12.85 8.25
N ILE A 81 3.05 12.33 7.16
CA ILE A 81 2.69 11.06 6.53
C ILE A 81 3.95 10.20 6.55
N HIS A 82 3.80 8.94 6.94
CA HIS A 82 4.89 7.98 7.00
C HIS A 82 4.45 6.66 6.36
N LEU A 83 5.27 6.14 5.44
CA LEU A 83 5.16 4.77 4.96
C LEU A 83 6.01 3.88 5.89
N ASP A 84 5.37 2.93 6.56
CA ASP A 84 5.99 2.09 7.59
C ASP A 84 6.61 0.80 7.05
N GLY A 85 6.35 0.44 5.80
CA GLY A 85 6.99 -0.69 5.13
C GLY A 85 6.60 -0.79 3.65
N ASP A 86 7.29 -1.70 2.95
CA ASP A 86 7.07 -2.02 1.55
C ASP A 86 7.26 -3.53 1.34
N ASP A 87 6.16 -4.28 1.27
CA ASP A 87 6.19 -5.72 0.98
C ASP A 87 6.06 -5.98 -0.52
N ARG A 88 7.22 -6.25 -1.11
CA ARG A 88 7.42 -6.59 -2.52
C ARG A 88 6.95 -7.99 -2.90
N THR A 89 6.57 -8.82 -1.92
CA THR A 89 6.33 -10.26 -2.11
C THR A 89 4.91 -10.70 -1.78
N GLY A 90 4.17 -9.89 -1.03
CA GLY A 90 2.84 -10.23 -0.52
C GLY A 90 2.87 -11.39 0.49
N ALA A 91 4.03 -11.65 1.10
CA ALA A 91 4.23 -12.72 2.07
C ALA A 91 4.00 -12.25 3.52
N VAL A 92 3.97 -10.94 3.75
CA VAL A 92 3.76 -10.34 5.08
C VAL A 92 2.28 -9.98 5.24
N SER A 93 1.70 -10.38 6.37
CA SER A 93 0.39 -9.89 6.81
C SER A 93 0.59 -9.14 8.12
N THR A 94 0.35 -7.83 8.10
CA THR A 94 0.32 -6.96 9.29
C THR A 94 -1.11 -6.72 9.76
#